data_AF-A0A9P5XWA9-F1
#
_entry.id   AF-A0A9P5XWA9-F1
#
_cell.length_a   1.000
_cell.length_b   1.000
_cell.length_c   1.000
_cell.angle_alpha   90.00
_cell.angle_beta   90.00
_cell.angle_gamma   90.00
#
_symmetry.space_group_name_H-M   'P 1'
#
loop_
_entity.id
_entity.type
_entity.pdbx_description
1 polymer ?
#
loop_
_entity_poly.entity_id
_entity_poly.type
_entity_poly.pdbx_seq_one_letter_code
_entity_poly.pdbx_strand_id
1 'polypeptide(L)'
;MSRTNSRNAQLSEQQIQDSFHSYLKSSLTQAKAERLLDVDVLSSAEADLMITGPALCLYFAALRSTTNPPSVPLPRSSKQSQPMELSYDNCPPAFISFLRVWASTVPSIQALAPEHQHDLARIICGLQPLSKPAPSSIQGIAADMRAVAIEISQRRSFQDRFASDLQAALDSGTNPGSPMSKKASFVPPPLYDPSPNTSPTASPRSSIDSRLPPPSPQYATHNIPPQSSSHLSPYPSSSGSASGFPPRSPSPSILAPDSPAIEFIRETLYASLADALERQPSLRALLKRDPPRAYFASVAYAILDVATTAVTPEGSIVGVLGQPLTLADCPKELRPFMAELAAIGQQAKEVEDEDNKTAMDCAQRGEDIPPSRMDRVRLMLEEGVGYAQGRRDAEEGRRSVEGRAVAFTNRINALSLGMTRLKAFRERQEDVFKVLAGIGS
;
A
#
# COMPACT_ATOMS: atom_id res chain seq x y z
N MET A 1 -5.78 -20.82 47.67
CA MET A 1 -5.81 -21.15 46.23
C MET A 1 -7.03 -20.51 45.61
N SER A 2 -6.91 -19.27 45.12
CA SER A 2 -7.97 -18.61 44.34
C SER A 2 -7.46 -18.42 42.94
N ARG A 3 -7.81 -19.34 42.03
CA ARG A 3 -7.68 -19.14 40.59
C ARG A 3 -8.78 -18.16 40.19
N THR A 4 -8.47 -16.88 40.12
CA THR A 4 -9.31 -15.91 39.43
C THR A 4 -9.24 -16.21 37.95
N ASN A 5 -10.39 -16.64 37.44
CA ASN A 5 -10.65 -16.95 36.05
C ASN A 5 -10.69 -15.64 35.24
N SER A 6 -9.54 -15.01 35.02
CA SER A 6 -9.40 -13.91 34.07
C SER A 6 -9.48 -14.54 32.68
N ARG A 7 -10.71 -14.67 32.14
CA ARG A 7 -10.88 -14.91 30.70
C ARG A 7 -10.09 -13.82 30.00
N ASN A 8 -9.05 -14.19 29.24
CA ASN A 8 -8.29 -13.26 28.41
C ASN A 8 -9.29 -12.58 27.48
N ALA A 9 -9.73 -11.38 27.86
CA ALA A 9 -10.59 -10.57 27.02
C ALA A 9 -9.77 -10.24 25.78
N GLN A 10 -10.23 -10.71 24.63
CA GLN A 10 -9.63 -10.36 23.36
C GLN A 10 -9.58 -8.83 23.26
N LEU A 11 -8.40 -8.30 22.93
CA LEU A 11 -8.23 -6.87 22.77
C LEU A 11 -9.06 -6.41 21.58
N SER A 12 -9.61 -5.20 21.66
CA SER A 12 -10.24 -4.59 20.50
C SER A 12 -9.16 -4.07 19.54
N GLU A 13 -9.51 -3.96 18.25
CA GLU A 13 -8.60 -3.36 17.27
C GLU A 13 -8.21 -1.93 17.65
N GLN A 14 -9.16 -1.17 18.20
CA GLN A 14 -8.96 0.19 18.66
C GLN A 14 -7.90 0.26 19.78
N GLN A 15 -7.96 -0.64 20.76
CA GLN A 15 -6.98 -0.66 21.86
C GLN A 15 -5.55 -0.94 21.38
N ILE A 16 -5.39 -1.83 20.40
CA ILE A 16 -4.08 -2.12 19.80
C ILE A 16 -3.58 -0.92 19.01
N GLN A 17 -4.44 -0.28 18.21
CA GLN A 17 -4.08 0.90 17.45
C GLN A 17 -3.66 2.04 18.38
N ASP A 18 -4.44 2.35 19.42
CA ASP A 18 -4.11 3.35 20.43
C ASP A 18 -2.75 3.10 21.09
N SER A 19 -2.50 1.84 21.43
CA SER A 19 -1.23 1.39 22.01
C SER A 19 -0.06 1.60 21.04
N PHE A 20 -0.27 1.26 19.76
CA PHE A 20 0.74 1.41 18.73
C PHE A 20 1.10 2.87 18.47
N HIS A 21 0.11 3.77 18.42
CA HIS A 21 0.34 5.22 18.29
C HIS A 21 1.14 5.79 19.46
N SER A 22 0.84 5.36 20.69
CA SER A 22 1.61 5.75 21.87
C SER A 22 3.07 5.29 21.80
N TYR A 23 3.32 4.06 21.34
CA TYR A 23 4.69 3.61 21.10
C TYR A 23 5.37 4.32 19.95
N LEU A 24 4.65 4.63 18.88
CA LEU A 24 5.20 5.33 17.73
C LEU A 24 5.80 6.68 18.15
N LYS A 25 5.09 7.47 18.97
CA LYS A 25 5.61 8.74 19.52
C LYS A 25 6.94 8.55 20.25
N SER A 26 6.99 7.55 21.14
CA SER A 26 8.18 7.24 21.93
C SER A 26 9.33 6.77 21.04
N SER A 27 9.04 5.92 20.04
CA SER A 27 10.00 5.33 19.13
C SER A 27 10.59 6.36 18.17
N LEU A 28 9.77 7.27 17.64
CA LEU A 28 10.24 8.37 16.81
C LEU A 28 11.12 9.35 17.60
N THR A 29 10.75 9.61 18.86
CA THR A 29 11.58 10.44 19.76
C THR A 29 12.93 9.78 20.04
N GLN A 30 12.94 8.47 20.29
CA GLN A 30 14.17 7.70 20.46
C GLN A 30 15.03 7.70 19.18
N ALA A 31 14.42 7.45 18.02
CA ALA A 31 15.12 7.45 16.73
C ALA A 31 15.73 8.82 16.38
N LYS A 32 15.05 9.91 16.73
CA LYS A 32 15.58 11.28 16.67
C LYS A 32 16.79 11.46 17.58
N ALA A 33 16.71 11.00 18.83
CA ALA A 33 17.79 11.10 19.80
C ALA A 33 19.03 10.29 19.38
N GLU A 34 18.82 9.12 18.77
CA GLU A 34 19.88 8.24 18.23
C GLU A 34 20.41 8.67 16.85
N ARG A 35 19.91 9.80 16.30
CA ARG A 35 20.27 10.32 14.97
C ARG A 35 20.01 9.32 13.82
N LEU A 36 19.04 8.43 14.00
CA LEU A 36 18.52 7.56 12.93
C LEU A 36 17.59 8.35 12.00
N LEU A 37 16.88 9.35 12.56
CA LEU A 37 16.01 10.27 11.84
C LEU A 37 16.40 11.71 12.19
N ASP A 38 16.53 12.57 11.19
CA ASP A 38 16.73 14.00 11.44
C ASP A 38 15.40 14.77 11.52
N VAL A 39 15.48 16.03 11.92
CA VAL A 39 14.31 16.91 12.10
C VAL A 39 13.65 17.21 10.74
N ASP A 40 14.43 17.24 9.66
CA ASP A 40 13.93 17.52 8.32
C ASP A 40 13.06 16.37 7.81
N VAL A 41 13.52 15.13 7.92
CA VAL A 41 12.80 13.89 7.58
C VAL A 41 11.52 13.74 8.40
N LEU A 42 11.57 14.02 9.71
CA LEU A 42 10.37 14.00 10.56
C LEU A 42 9.36 15.08 10.16
N SER A 43 9.84 16.26 9.73
CA SER A 43 8.98 17.38 9.33
C SER A 43 8.40 17.25 7.92
N SER A 44 9.17 16.72 6.97
CA SER A 44 8.75 16.45 5.59
C SER A 44 7.75 15.30 5.52
N ALA A 45 7.70 14.49 6.60
CA ALA A 45 6.87 13.31 6.73
C ALA A 45 7.00 12.43 5.49
N GLU A 46 8.23 12.20 5.01
CA GLU A 46 8.53 11.45 3.77
C GLU A 46 7.76 10.12 3.69
N ALA A 47 7.45 9.67 2.47
CA ALA A 47 6.51 8.55 2.28
C ALA A 47 7.02 7.28 2.97
N ASP A 48 8.34 7.15 3.06
CA ASP A 48 8.98 6.06 3.77
C ASP A 48 8.78 6.12 5.29
N LEU A 49 8.52 7.29 5.87
CA LEU A 49 8.34 7.44 7.33
C LEU A 49 7.08 6.74 7.83
N MET A 50 6.06 6.62 6.99
CA MET A 50 4.88 5.80 7.30
C MET A 50 5.27 4.34 7.52
N ILE A 51 6.33 3.84 6.88
CA ILE A 51 6.81 2.47 7.03
C ILE A 51 7.90 2.41 8.12
N THR A 52 8.89 3.29 8.04
CA THR A 52 10.05 3.34 8.93
C THR A 52 9.66 3.61 10.38
N GLY A 53 8.70 4.49 10.65
CA GLY A 53 8.25 4.78 12.01
C GLY A 53 7.67 3.54 12.73
N PRO A 54 6.63 2.90 12.17
CA PRO A 54 6.09 1.63 12.66
C PRO A 54 7.14 0.50 12.73
N ALA A 55 8.03 0.39 11.74
CA ALA A 55 9.08 -0.63 11.75
C ALA A 55 10.06 -0.43 12.92
N LEU A 56 10.48 0.80 13.20
CA LEU A 56 11.31 1.12 14.36
C LEU A 56 10.58 0.84 15.68
N CYS A 57 9.28 1.14 15.75
CA CYS A 57 8.45 0.80 16.90
C CYS A 57 8.46 -0.70 17.19
N LEU A 58 8.27 -1.53 16.17
CA LEU A 58 8.31 -2.98 16.26
C LEU A 58 9.70 -3.51 16.61
N TYR A 59 10.74 -2.91 16.06
CA TYR A 59 12.13 -3.22 16.37
C TYR A 59 12.47 -2.94 17.85
N PHE A 60 12.14 -1.76 18.37
CA PHE A 60 12.36 -1.44 19.78
C PHE A 60 11.49 -2.30 20.71
N ALA A 61 10.28 -2.68 20.28
CA ALA A 61 9.46 -3.64 21.01
C ALA A 61 10.11 -5.03 21.04
N ALA A 62 10.73 -5.48 19.95
CA ALA A 62 11.45 -6.75 19.88
C ALA A 62 12.64 -6.77 20.85
N LEU A 63 13.44 -5.71 20.91
CA LEU A 63 14.56 -5.59 21.85
C LEU A 63 14.13 -5.63 23.33
N ARG A 64 12.90 -5.22 23.63
CA ARG A 64 12.35 -5.22 25.00
C ARG A 64 11.49 -6.44 25.34
N SER A 65 11.19 -7.30 24.37
CA SER A 65 10.32 -8.46 24.58
C SER A 65 11.06 -9.52 25.41
N THR A 66 10.44 -9.97 26.50
CA THR A 66 11.03 -10.96 27.42
C THR A 66 10.21 -12.24 27.53
N THR A 67 9.20 -12.43 26.68
CA THR A 67 8.26 -13.56 26.76
C THR A 67 8.57 -14.64 25.73
N ASN A 68 7.97 -15.82 25.94
CA ASN A 68 8.04 -16.94 25.01
C ASN A 68 6.66 -17.61 24.88
N PRO A 69 5.96 -17.52 23.73
CA PRO A 69 6.36 -16.80 22.51
C PRO A 69 6.47 -15.27 22.73
N PRO A 70 7.24 -14.55 21.88
CA PRO A 70 7.38 -13.10 21.98
C PRO A 70 6.02 -12.38 21.93
N SER A 71 5.81 -11.47 22.87
CA SER A 71 4.63 -10.62 23.02
C SER A 71 5.05 -9.15 22.91
N VAL A 72 4.15 -8.30 22.41
CA VAL A 72 4.37 -6.86 22.35
C VAL A 72 3.86 -6.26 23.66
N PRO A 73 4.71 -5.67 24.52
CA PRO A 73 4.22 -4.97 25.70
C PRO A 73 3.27 -3.86 25.24
N LEU A 74 2.20 -3.55 25.97
CA LEU A 74 1.27 -2.47 25.65
C LEU A 74 1.42 -1.31 26.66
N PRO A 75 1.24 -0.04 26.23
CA PRO A 75 1.31 1.09 27.14
C PRO A 75 0.20 1.00 28.18
N ARG A 76 0.54 1.32 29.43
CA ARG A 76 -0.44 1.33 30.51
C ARG A 76 -1.38 2.52 30.34
N SER A 77 -2.70 2.28 30.41
CA SER A 77 -3.71 3.33 30.36
C SER A 77 -3.68 4.24 31.60
N SER A 78 -3.18 3.73 32.73
CA SER A 78 -2.89 4.53 33.92
C SER A 78 -1.65 4.00 34.65
N LYS A 79 -1.04 4.83 35.51
CA LYS A 79 0.10 4.37 36.35
C LYS A 79 -0.27 3.18 37.26
N GLN A 80 -1.56 2.99 37.52
CA GLN A 80 -2.11 1.99 38.44
C GLN A 80 -2.59 0.71 37.73
N SER A 81 -2.75 0.71 36.41
CA SER A 81 -3.16 -0.48 35.65
C SER A 81 -2.02 -1.49 35.54
N GLN A 82 -2.34 -2.79 35.56
CA GLN A 82 -1.35 -3.83 35.33
C GLN A 82 -0.75 -3.71 33.92
N PRO A 83 0.54 -4.06 33.72
CA PRO A 83 1.10 -4.28 32.41
C PRO A 83 0.24 -5.27 31.63
N MET A 84 -0.04 -4.94 30.38
CA MET A 84 -0.70 -5.83 29.45
C MET A 84 0.23 -6.06 28.27
N GLU A 85 0.17 -7.24 27.70
CA GLU A 85 0.97 -7.61 26.53
C GLU A 85 0.04 -8.15 25.45
N LEU A 86 0.31 -7.80 24.20
CA LEU A 86 -0.34 -8.38 23.04
C LEU A 86 0.31 -9.72 22.72
N SER A 87 -0.46 -10.79 22.83
CA SER A 87 -0.07 -12.18 22.56
C SER A 87 -1.05 -12.82 21.57
N TYR A 88 -0.77 -14.03 21.12
CA TYR A 88 -1.68 -14.76 20.24
C TYR A 88 -3.06 -15.01 20.85
N ASP A 89 -3.16 -15.09 22.18
CA ASP A 89 -4.40 -15.42 22.88
C ASP A 89 -5.37 -14.24 22.96
N ASN A 90 -4.87 -13.01 22.93
CA ASN A 90 -5.68 -11.79 23.05
C ASN A 90 -5.66 -10.91 21.79
N CYS A 91 -4.91 -11.31 20.75
CA CYS A 91 -4.83 -10.59 19.48
C CYS A 91 -6.14 -10.72 18.68
N PRO A 92 -6.70 -9.62 18.14
CA PRO A 92 -7.78 -9.67 17.17
C PRO A 92 -7.33 -10.42 15.91
N PRO A 93 -8.22 -11.15 15.22
CA PRO A 93 -7.86 -12.01 14.10
C PRO A 93 -7.13 -11.27 12.97
N ALA A 94 -7.52 -10.01 12.72
CA ALA A 94 -6.92 -9.18 11.70
C ALA A 94 -5.43 -8.86 11.95
N PHE A 95 -4.94 -9.02 13.17
CA PHE A 95 -3.55 -8.73 13.52
C PHE A 95 -2.68 -9.97 13.75
N ILE A 96 -3.26 -11.18 13.76
CA ILE A 96 -2.55 -12.42 14.08
C ILE A 96 -1.45 -12.73 13.06
N SER A 97 -1.73 -12.56 11.76
CA SER A 97 -0.79 -12.95 10.69
C SER A 97 0.54 -12.21 10.80
N PHE A 98 0.50 -10.89 10.96
CA PHE A 98 1.73 -10.11 11.06
C PHE A 98 2.35 -10.21 12.47
N LEU A 99 1.55 -10.46 13.54
CA LEU A 99 2.11 -10.71 14.87
C LEU A 99 3.00 -11.96 14.84
N ARG A 100 2.61 -12.99 14.06
CA ARG A 100 3.46 -14.16 13.82
C ARG A 100 4.75 -13.82 13.12
N VAL A 101 4.69 -13.03 12.05
CA VAL A 101 5.87 -12.57 11.31
C VAL A 101 6.81 -11.85 12.27
N TRP A 102 6.30 -10.86 13.01
CA TRP A 102 7.06 -10.11 13.99
C TRP A 102 7.69 -11.03 15.04
N ALA A 103 6.90 -11.86 15.71
CA ALA A 103 7.38 -12.76 16.75
C ALA A 103 8.44 -13.75 16.24
N SER A 104 8.35 -14.18 14.98
CA SER A 104 9.35 -15.06 14.34
C SER A 104 10.71 -14.38 14.12
N THR A 105 10.74 -13.04 14.03
CA THR A 105 11.96 -12.25 13.86
C THR A 105 12.62 -11.88 15.19
N VAL A 106 11.85 -11.79 16.29
CA VAL A 106 12.34 -11.33 17.59
C VAL A 106 13.59 -12.10 18.07
N PRO A 107 13.64 -13.44 18.05
CA PRO A 107 14.85 -14.17 18.47
C PRO A 107 16.06 -13.83 17.61
N SER A 108 15.85 -13.60 16.31
CA SER A 108 16.93 -13.25 15.38
C SER A 108 17.47 -11.84 15.65
N ILE A 109 16.58 -10.89 15.97
CA ILE A 109 16.95 -9.52 16.37
C ILE A 109 17.77 -9.54 17.66
N GLN A 110 17.28 -10.25 18.68
CA GLN A 110 17.92 -10.32 20.00
C GLN A 110 19.27 -11.04 19.97
N ALA A 111 19.47 -11.97 19.03
CA ALA A 111 20.74 -12.66 18.84
C ALA A 111 21.82 -11.82 18.13
N LEU A 112 21.47 -10.67 17.53
CA LEU A 112 22.44 -9.78 16.91
C LEU A 112 23.32 -9.10 17.97
N ALA A 113 24.60 -8.94 17.67
CA ALA A 113 25.48 -8.09 18.47
C ALA A 113 25.01 -6.62 18.44
N PRO A 114 25.31 -5.80 19.46
CA PRO A 114 24.81 -4.41 19.55
C PRO A 114 25.10 -3.55 18.31
N GLU A 115 26.25 -3.77 17.66
CA GLU A 115 26.64 -3.05 16.44
C GLU A 115 25.72 -3.40 15.27
N HIS A 116 25.38 -4.69 15.16
CA HIS A 116 24.48 -5.22 14.13
C HIS A 116 23.01 -4.90 14.41
N GLN A 117 22.62 -4.73 15.67
CA GLN A 117 21.31 -4.19 16.06
C GLN A 117 21.17 -2.75 15.58
N HIS A 118 22.20 -1.92 15.80
CA HIS A 118 22.21 -0.56 15.26
C HIS A 118 22.17 -0.54 13.72
N ASP A 119 22.92 -1.42 13.05
CA ASP A 119 22.86 -1.56 11.59
C ASP A 119 21.49 -1.99 11.08
N LEU A 120 20.79 -2.87 11.80
CA LEU A 120 19.39 -3.23 11.48
C LEU A 120 18.49 -1.99 11.55
N ALA A 121 18.59 -1.18 12.60
CA ALA A 121 17.82 0.06 12.73
C ALA A 121 18.12 1.04 11.58
N ARG A 122 19.39 1.15 11.17
CA ARG A 122 19.81 1.95 10.02
C ARG A 122 19.19 1.46 8.71
N ILE A 123 19.25 0.15 8.46
CA ILE A 123 18.68 -0.46 7.25
C ILE A 123 17.15 -0.28 7.20
N ILE A 124 16.46 -0.41 8.35
CA ILE A 124 15.02 -0.11 8.44
C ILE A 124 14.73 1.32 7.97
N CYS A 125 15.59 2.27 8.31
CA CYS A 125 15.52 3.68 7.89
C CYS A 125 16.05 3.95 6.47
N GLY A 126 16.37 2.92 5.68
CA GLY A 126 16.95 3.09 4.34
C GLY A 126 18.41 3.59 4.35
N LEU A 127 19.09 3.56 5.50
CA LEU A 127 20.48 3.98 5.64
C LEU A 127 21.43 2.79 5.44
N GLN A 128 22.64 3.08 4.97
CA GLN A 128 23.70 2.08 4.83
C GLN A 128 24.19 1.60 6.22
N PRO A 129 24.46 0.29 6.39
CA PRO A 129 25.07 -0.23 7.61
C PRO A 129 26.50 0.31 7.79
N LEU A 130 26.92 0.45 9.04
CA LEU A 130 28.26 0.89 9.41
C LEU A 130 29.24 -0.28 9.45
N SER A 131 28.80 -1.47 9.87
CA SER A 131 29.68 -2.64 9.98
C SER A 131 29.99 -3.21 8.60
N LYS A 132 31.25 -3.64 8.42
CA LYS A 132 31.74 -4.30 7.20
C LYS A 132 32.54 -5.56 7.58
N PRO A 133 32.12 -6.77 7.17
CA PRO A 133 30.92 -7.09 6.40
C PRO A 133 29.64 -7.07 7.25
N ALA A 134 28.52 -6.63 6.68
CA ALA A 134 27.21 -6.74 7.32
C ALA A 134 26.69 -8.19 7.20
N PRO A 135 26.13 -8.79 8.28
CA PRO A 135 25.49 -10.09 8.21
C PRO A 135 24.34 -10.09 7.18
N SER A 136 24.33 -11.09 6.30
CA SER A 136 23.32 -11.21 5.23
C SER A 136 21.89 -11.35 5.75
N SER A 137 21.72 -11.86 6.97
CA SER A 137 20.42 -12.02 7.63
C SER A 137 19.73 -10.70 7.98
N ILE A 138 20.48 -9.60 8.19
CA ILE A 138 19.92 -8.31 8.63
C ILE A 138 18.96 -7.75 7.58
N GLN A 139 19.26 -7.94 6.29
CA GLN A 139 18.40 -7.49 5.21
C GLN A 139 17.05 -8.21 5.22
N GLY A 140 17.05 -9.52 5.48
CA GLY A 140 15.82 -10.30 5.63
C GLY A 140 14.99 -9.84 6.83
N ILE A 141 15.63 -9.64 7.99
CA ILE A 141 14.95 -9.14 9.19
C ILE A 141 14.35 -7.75 8.95
N ALA A 142 15.09 -6.84 8.31
CA ALA A 142 14.59 -5.51 7.97
C ALA A 142 13.40 -5.57 7.01
N ALA A 143 13.45 -6.47 6.01
CA ALA A 143 12.34 -6.69 5.09
C ALA A 143 11.09 -7.18 5.83
N ASP A 144 11.20 -8.16 6.71
CA ASP A 144 10.08 -8.65 7.51
C ASP A 144 9.49 -7.55 8.42
N MET A 145 10.34 -6.73 9.06
CA MET A 145 9.89 -5.59 9.87
C MET A 145 9.15 -4.53 9.07
N ARG A 146 9.68 -4.17 7.89
CA ARG A 146 9.03 -3.22 6.98
C ARG A 146 7.73 -3.78 6.42
N ALA A 147 7.66 -5.09 6.20
CA ALA A 147 6.46 -5.77 5.73
C ALA A 147 5.32 -5.69 6.76
N VAL A 148 5.61 -5.97 8.04
CA VAL A 148 4.64 -5.78 9.13
C VAL A 148 4.25 -4.31 9.29
N ALA A 149 5.21 -3.38 9.16
CA ALA A 149 4.94 -1.95 9.22
C ALA A 149 4.01 -1.46 8.11
N ILE A 150 4.18 -1.95 6.88
CA ILE A 150 3.30 -1.64 5.74
C ILE A 150 1.86 -2.04 6.06
N GLU A 151 1.62 -3.25 6.56
CA GLU A 151 0.28 -3.74 6.93
C GLU A 151 -0.40 -2.83 7.96
N ILE A 152 0.34 -2.38 8.97
CA ILE A 152 -0.17 -1.43 9.96
C ILE A 152 -0.49 -0.08 9.30
N SER A 153 0.37 0.36 8.38
CA SER A 153 0.28 1.68 7.73
C SER A 153 -0.82 1.79 6.68
N GLN A 154 -1.25 0.66 6.12
CA GLN A 154 -2.39 0.59 5.21
C GLN A 154 -3.73 0.75 5.95
N ARG A 155 -3.75 0.61 7.28
CA ARG A 155 -4.99 0.78 8.06
C ARG A 155 -5.36 2.24 8.17
N ARG A 156 -6.64 2.53 7.92
CA ARG A 156 -7.17 3.89 7.91
C ARG A 156 -6.93 4.64 9.22
N SER A 157 -7.27 4.01 10.33
CA SER A 157 -7.12 4.58 11.67
C SER A 157 -5.67 4.95 12.00
N PHE A 158 -4.71 4.24 11.43
CA PHE A 158 -3.30 4.59 11.56
C PHE A 158 -2.98 5.89 10.80
N GLN A 159 -3.41 5.97 9.54
CA GLN A 159 -3.17 7.12 8.67
C GLN A 159 -3.75 8.41 9.27
N ASP A 160 -4.97 8.37 9.80
CA ASP A 160 -5.65 9.56 10.33
C ASP A 160 -4.91 10.21 11.51
N ARG A 161 -4.17 9.41 12.28
CA ARG A 161 -3.48 9.86 13.50
C ARG A 161 -1.99 10.10 13.31
N PHE A 162 -1.41 9.59 12.21
CA PHE A 162 0.02 9.64 11.97
C PHE A 162 0.61 11.06 12.02
N ALA A 163 -0.09 12.06 11.44
CA ALA A 163 0.33 13.47 11.52
C ALA A 163 0.49 13.96 12.98
N SER A 164 -0.43 13.58 13.86
CA SER A 164 -0.41 13.96 15.27
C SER A 164 0.78 13.33 16.00
N ASP A 165 1.13 12.09 15.66
CA ASP A 165 2.27 11.40 16.26
C ASP A 165 3.60 11.98 15.81
N LEU A 166 3.72 12.34 14.53
CA LEU A 166 4.89 13.06 14.00
C LEU A 166 5.08 14.40 14.70
N GLN A 167 4.01 15.18 14.86
CA GLN A 167 4.08 16.46 15.56
C GLN A 167 4.52 16.27 17.01
N ALA A 168 3.98 15.28 17.72
CA ALA A 168 4.37 14.99 19.09
C ALA A 168 5.88 14.64 19.22
N ALA A 169 6.44 13.91 18.25
CA ALA A 169 7.88 13.59 18.23
C ALA A 169 8.75 14.82 17.88
N LEU A 170 8.27 15.71 17.00
CA LEU A 170 8.94 16.98 16.69
C LEU A 170 8.99 17.89 17.92
N ASP A 171 7.87 18.02 18.61
CA ASP A 171 7.73 18.86 19.81
C ASP A 171 8.56 18.33 20.98
N SER A 172 8.74 17.01 21.05
CA SER A 172 9.57 16.35 22.05
C SER A 172 11.06 16.77 21.94
N GLY A 173 11.57 17.39 23.00
CA GLY A 173 12.95 17.87 23.10
C GLY A 173 13.19 19.28 22.55
N THR A 174 12.15 20.02 22.18
CA THR A 174 12.27 21.42 21.74
C THR A 174 12.03 22.36 22.93
N ASN A 175 12.99 23.23 23.25
CA ASN A 175 12.82 24.21 24.33
C ASN A 175 11.69 25.20 23.99
N PRO A 176 10.81 25.55 24.95
CA PRO A 176 9.79 26.57 24.75
C PRO A 176 10.47 27.92 24.52
N GLY A 177 10.59 28.34 23.25
CA GLY A 177 11.26 29.58 22.85
C GLY A 177 12.07 29.50 21.55
N SER A 178 12.25 28.33 20.94
CA SER A 178 12.96 28.23 19.66
C SER A 178 12.08 28.71 18.48
N PRO A 179 12.54 29.63 17.63
CA PRO A 179 11.73 30.28 16.59
C PRO A 179 11.40 29.41 15.36
N MET A 180 11.69 28.10 15.40
CA MET A 180 11.42 27.17 14.29
C MET A 180 10.68 25.91 14.78
N SER A 181 9.45 26.04 15.28
CA SER A 181 8.56 24.89 15.43
C SER A 181 8.13 24.42 14.04
N LYS A 182 8.81 23.41 13.48
CA LYS A 182 8.42 22.79 12.20
C LYS A 182 7.11 22.03 12.41
N LYS A 183 6.16 22.19 11.49
CA LYS A 183 4.90 21.45 11.47
C LYS A 183 5.03 20.22 10.60
N ALA A 184 4.52 19.08 11.05
CA ALA A 184 4.41 17.90 10.22
C ALA A 184 3.47 18.18 9.04
N SER A 185 3.92 17.93 7.81
CA SER A 185 3.14 18.20 6.58
C SER A 185 2.29 17.01 6.12
N PHE A 186 2.10 16.00 6.97
CA PHE A 186 1.37 14.79 6.61
C PHE A 186 -0.14 15.07 6.44
N VAL A 187 -0.71 14.60 5.34
CA VAL A 187 -2.15 14.65 5.08
C VAL A 187 -2.61 13.23 4.72
N PRO A 188 -3.51 12.63 5.50
CA PRO A 188 -3.98 11.27 5.23
C PRO A 188 -4.69 11.19 3.86
N PRO A 189 -4.76 9.99 3.26
CA PRO A 189 -5.54 9.77 2.05
C PRO A 189 -7.03 10.13 2.25
N PRO A 190 -7.79 10.46 1.19
CA PRO A 190 -9.23 10.71 1.26
C PRO A 190 -10.01 9.47 1.74
N LEU A 191 -11.19 9.66 2.32
CA LEU A 191 -12.02 8.59 2.86
C LEU A 191 -12.89 8.00 1.75
N TYR A 192 -12.80 6.69 1.54
CA TYR A 192 -13.81 6.00 0.75
C TYR A 192 -15.09 5.85 1.58
N ASP A 193 -16.14 6.58 1.20
CA ASP A 193 -17.49 6.35 1.72
C ASP A 193 -18.22 5.38 0.77
N PRO A 194 -18.46 4.11 1.15
CA PRO A 194 -19.25 3.21 0.32
C PRO A 194 -20.64 3.82 0.14
N SER A 195 -20.99 4.13 -1.11
CA SER A 195 -22.27 4.78 -1.41
C SER A 195 -23.43 4.00 -0.78
N PRO A 196 -24.40 4.65 -0.13
CA PRO A 196 -25.58 3.96 0.38
C PRO A 196 -26.29 3.32 -0.82
N ASN A 197 -26.51 2.01 -0.75
CA ASN A 197 -27.33 1.27 -1.71
C ASN A 197 -28.74 1.89 -1.77
N THR A 198 -28.96 2.85 -2.68
CA THR A 198 -30.29 3.19 -3.14
C THR A 198 -30.72 2.11 -4.12
N SER A 199 -31.21 1.00 -3.60
CA SER A 199 -32.00 0.05 -4.39
C SER A 199 -33.22 0.80 -4.94
N PRO A 200 -33.43 0.89 -6.26
CA PRO A 200 -34.69 1.42 -6.79
C PRO A 200 -35.81 0.45 -6.39
N THR A 201 -36.77 0.97 -5.63
CA THR A 201 -38.04 0.31 -5.30
C THR A 201 -38.64 -0.33 -6.55
N ALA A 202 -38.76 -1.65 -6.50
CA ALA A 202 -39.39 -2.45 -7.54
C ALA A 202 -40.84 -1.99 -7.75
N SER A 203 -41.18 -1.62 -9.00
CA SER A 203 -42.58 -1.49 -9.42
C SER A 203 -43.25 -2.86 -9.47
N PRO A 204 -44.53 -2.98 -9.12
CA PRO A 204 -45.22 -4.27 -9.06
C PRO A 204 -45.52 -4.77 -10.49
N ARG A 205 -44.87 -5.88 -10.90
CA ARG A 205 -45.25 -6.59 -12.13
C ARG A 205 -46.33 -7.63 -11.82
N SER A 206 -47.47 -7.42 -12.47
CA SER A 206 -48.53 -8.40 -12.65
C SER A 206 -47.99 -9.65 -13.37
N SER A 207 -48.28 -10.80 -12.78
CA SER A 207 -48.12 -12.13 -13.33
C SER A 207 -49.06 -12.35 -14.51
N ILE A 208 -48.55 -12.79 -15.67
CA ILE A 208 -49.26 -13.67 -16.60
C ILE A 208 -48.26 -14.62 -17.27
N ASP A 209 -48.75 -15.83 -17.37
CA ASP A 209 -48.21 -17.11 -17.75
C ASP A 209 -47.76 -17.23 -19.23
N SER A 210 -46.78 -18.11 -19.43
CA SER A 210 -46.76 -19.14 -20.48
C SER A 210 -46.55 -18.80 -21.99
N ARG A 211 -45.55 -19.52 -22.53
CA ARG A 211 -45.39 -20.13 -23.89
C ARG A 211 -44.52 -19.42 -24.94
N LEU A 212 -43.38 -20.09 -25.22
CA LEU A 212 -42.64 -20.10 -26.50
C LEU A 212 -43.53 -20.63 -27.65
N PRO A 213 -43.25 -20.29 -28.93
CA PRO A 213 -42.48 -21.20 -29.81
C PRO A 213 -41.61 -20.44 -30.89
N PRO A 214 -41.14 -21.05 -31.99
CA PRO A 214 -39.72 -21.35 -32.31
C PRO A 214 -39.12 -20.51 -33.48
N PRO A 215 -37.84 -20.68 -33.86
CA PRO A 215 -37.18 -19.90 -34.92
C PRO A 215 -37.22 -20.58 -36.30
N SER A 216 -37.24 -19.80 -37.37
CA SER A 216 -36.98 -20.22 -38.76
C SER A 216 -36.75 -19.01 -39.70
N PRO A 217 -36.12 -19.20 -40.88
CA PRO A 217 -34.97 -18.38 -41.30
C PRO A 217 -35.11 -17.68 -42.67
N GLN A 218 -34.01 -16.99 -43.07
CA GLN A 218 -33.47 -16.85 -44.45
C GLN A 218 -33.53 -15.49 -45.18
N TYR A 219 -32.40 -15.20 -45.87
CA TYR A 219 -32.18 -14.35 -47.07
C TYR A 219 -32.45 -12.84 -46.95
N ALA A 220 -31.79 -11.90 -47.64
CA ALA A 220 -30.58 -11.80 -48.45
C ALA A 220 -30.41 -10.30 -48.79
N THR A 221 -29.18 -9.90 -49.14
CA THR A 221 -28.82 -8.86 -50.15
C THR A 221 -29.12 -7.36 -49.96
N HIS A 222 -28.07 -6.56 -50.29
CA HIS A 222 -28.07 -5.21 -50.88
C HIS A 222 -28.64 -4.06 -50.00
N ASN A 223 -28.06 -2.87 -49.86
CA ASN A 223 -27.33 -2.02 -50.80
C ASN A 223 -26.74 -0.80 -50.06
N ILE A 224 -25.59 -0.30 -50.51
CA ILE A 224 -25.05 1.05 -50.23
C ILE A 224 -25.77 2.06 -51.14
N PRO A 225 -26.04 3.29 -50.69
CA PRO A 225 -25.53 4.46 -51.43
C PRO A 225 -25.05 5.63 -50.51
N PRO A 226 -24.39 6.68 -51.09
CA PRO A 226 -23.28 7.38 -50.47
C PRO A 226 -23.57 8.83 -50.01
N GLN A 227 -22.56 9.37 -49.32
CA GLN A 227 -22.09 10.77 -49.22
C GLN A 227 -23.04 11.92 -49.59
N SER A 228 -23.18 12.87 -48.65
CA SER A 228 -22.93 14.28 -48.96
C SER A 228 -22.53 15.07 -47.71
N SER A 229 -21.49 15.86 -47.89
CA SER A 229 -20.97 16.93 -47.03
C SER A 229 -21.63 18.24 -47.42
N SER A 230 -22.05 19.10 -46.48
CA SER A 230 -22.24 20.55 -46.68
C SER A 230 -22.77 21.30 -45.44
N HIS A 231 -21.95 22.25 -44.98
CA HIS A 231 -22.34 23.64 -44.68
C HIS A 231 -23.06 24.06 -43.38
N LEU A 232 -22.30 24.89 -42.63
CA LEU A 232 -22.63 26.22 -42.07
C LEU A 232 -23.33 26.35 -40.69
N SER A 233 -22.60 27.05 -39.80
CA SER A 233 -22.95 27.71 -38.52
C SER A 233 -23.93 28.91 -38.71
N PRO A 234 -24.12 29.88 -37.77
CA PRO A 234 -24.36 29.91 -36.29
C PRO A 234 -25.54 30.88 -35.87
N TYR A 235 -25.64 31.19 -34.55
CA TYR A 235 -26.40 32.25 -33.81
C TYR A 235 -27.74 31.83 -33.15
N PRO A 236 -28.21 32.46 -32.02
CA PRO A 236 -27.98 33.82 -31.46
C PRO A 236 -27.44 33.87 -30.00
N SER A 237 -26.66 34.85 -29.50
CA SER A 237 -26.87 36.28 -29.13
C SER A 237 -27.83 36.62 -27.97
N SER A 238 -27.35 37.59 -27.14
CA SER A 238 -27.96 38.42 -26.09
C SER A 238 -27.98 37.85 -24.65
N SER A 239 -27.32 38.41 -23.63
CA SER A 239 -27.14 39.78 -23.09
C SER A 239 -27.97 39.98 -21.82
N GLY A 240 -27.30 40.06 -20.66
CA GLY A 240 -27.88 40.47 -19.38
C GLY A 240 -26.80 40.82 -18.37
N SER A 241 -26.57 42.11 -18.16
CA SER A 241 -25.62 42.70 -17.22
C SER A 241 -26.20 42.81 -15.80
N ALA A 242 -25.38 42.60 -14.75
CA ALA A 242 -25.10 43.59 -13.68
C ALA A 242 -24.51 42.97 -12.38
N SER A 243 -23.48 43.65 -11.86
CA SER A 243 -22.89 43.60 -10.50
C SER A 243 -22.17 42.29 -10.09
N GLY A 244 -20.95 42.28 -9.54
CA GLY A 244 -20.13 43.33 -8.95
C GLY A 244 -19.38 42.78 -7.73
N PHE A 245 -18.39 41.90 -7.94
CA PHE A 245 -17.33 41.57 -6.97
C PHE A 245 -16.07 41.15 -7.76
N PRO A 246 -14.87 41.68 -7.46
CA PRO A 246 -13.65 41.16 -8.08
C PRO A 246 -13.38 39.76 -7.53
N PRO A 247 -13.27 38.71 -8.36
CA PRO A 247 -12.76 37.44 -7.90
C PRO A 247 -11.31 37.68 -7.47
N ARG A 248 -11.02 37.44 -6.19
CA ARG A 248 -9.65 37.26 -5.72
C ARG A 248 -9.03 36.19 -6.60
N SER A 249 -8.06 36.60 -7.42
CA SER A 249 -7.23 35.72 -8.22
C SER A 249 -6.68 34.62 -7.31
N PRO A 250 -7.01 33.33 -7.53
CA PRO A 250 -6.36 32.25 -6.82
C PRO A 250 -4.88 32.31 -7.20
N SER A 251 -4.02 32.38 -6.19
CA SER A 251 -2.58 32.19 -6.39
C SER A 251 -2.36 30.89 -7.17
N PRO A 252 -1.46 30.87 -8.16
CA PRO A 252 -1.30 29.71 -9.02
C PRO A 252 -0.91 28.50 -8.16
N SER A 253 -1.79 27.49 -8.16
CA SER A 253 -1.45 26.17 -7.65
C SER A 253 -0.30 25.64 -8.50
N ILE A 254 0.77 25.17 -7.86
CA ILE A 254 2.03 24.69 -8.49
C ILE A 254 1.85 23.48 -9.42
N LEU A 255 0.62 23.01 -9.64
CA LEU A 255 0.31 22.00 -10.65
C LEU A 255 -0.76 22.57 -11.58
N ALA A 256 -0.36 22.93 -12.79
CA ALA A 256 -1.30 23.14 -13.87
C ALA A 256 -2.10 21.82 -14.07
N PRO A 257 -3.43 21.86 -14.16
CA PRO A 257 -4.26 20.67 -14.43
C PRO A 257 -3.95 19.95 -15.75
N ASP A 258 -3.13 20.55 -16.63
CA ASP A 258 -2.98 20.15 -18.04
C ASP A 258 -1.57 19.61 -18.37
N SER A 259 -0.94 18.86 -17.46
CA SER A 259 0.31 18.17 -17.81
C SER A 259 -0.01 16.81 -18.44
N PRO A 260 0.16 16.62 -19.76
CA PRO A 260 -0.21 15.38 -20.47
C PRO A 260 0.46 14.14 -19.86
N ALA A 261 1.65 14.28 -19.27
CA ALA A 261 2.34 13.18 -18.59
C ALA A 261 1.62 12.68 -17.32
N ILE A 262 0.91 13.56 -16.57
CA ILE A 262 0.18 13.14 -15.37
C ILE A 262 -1.05 12.34 -15.78
N GLU A 263 -1.78 12.81 -16.78
CA GLU A 263 -2.94 12.12 -17.32
C GLU A 263 -2.55 10.76 -17.89
N PHE A 264 -1.45 10.72 -18.65
CA PHE A 264 -0.86 9.48 -19.15
C PHE A 264 -0.60 8.44 -18.05
N ILE A 265 0.08 8.83 -16.96
CA ILE A 265 0.40 7.90 -15.87
C ILE A 265 -0.88 7.44 -15.17
N ARG A 266 -1.84 8.36 -14.96
CA ARG A 266 -3.13 8.03 -14.35
C ARG A 266 -3.93 7.06 -15.20
N GLU A 267 -4.09 7.33 -16.49
CA GLU A 267 -4.83 6.48 -17.42
C GLU A 267 -4.24 5.08 -17.47
N THR A 268 -2.91 4.99 -17.56
CA THR A 268 -2.20 3.70 -17.58
C THR A 268 -2.44 2.90 -16.29
N LEU A 269 -2.32 3.55 -15.13
CA LEU A 269 -2.53 2.88 -13.84
C LEU A 269 -4.00 2.54 -13.58
N TYR A 270 -4.94 3.39 -13.98
CA TYR A 270 -6.37 3.14 -13.80
C TYR A 270 -6.90 2.06 -14.76
N ALA A 271 -6.38 1.99 -15.99
CA ALA A 271 -6.65 0.88 -16.89
C ALA A 271 -6.17 -0.44 -16.28
N SER A 272 -4.90 -0.50 -15.83
CA SER A 272 -4.35 -1.69 -15.19
C SER A 272 -5.08 -2.06 -13.88
N LEU A 273 -5.55 -1.06 -13.11
CA LEU A 273 -6.37 -1.28 -11.92
C LEU A 273 -7.72 -1.93 -12.25
N ALA A 274 -8.39 -1.49 -13.32
CA ALA A 274 -9.62 -2.11 -13.80
C ALA A 274 -9.37 -3.56 -14.20
N ASP A 275 -8.30 -3.80 -14.98
CA ASP A 275 -7.91 -5.15 -15.39
C ASP A 275 -7.55 -6.05 -14.20
N ALA A 276 -6.93 -5.50 -13.16
CA ALA A 276 -6.59 -6.25 -11.94
C ALA A 276 -7.85 -6.69 -11.18
N LEU A 277 -8.84 -5.82 -11.05
CA LEU A 277 -10.12 -6.14 -10.39
C LEU A 277 -10.96 -7.15 -11.19
N GLU A 278 -10.92 -7.06 -12.52
CA GLU A 278 -11.57 -8.02 -13.40
C GLU A 278 -10.91 -9.40 -13.30
N ARG A 279 -9.57 -9.45 -13.42
CA ARG A 279 -8.79 -10.70 -13.40
C ARG A 279 -8.75 -11.38 -12.04
N GLN A 280 -8.93 -10.64 -10.93
CA GLN A 280 -8.82 -11.19 -9.57
C GLN A 280 -10.15 -11.13 -8.78
N PRO A 281 -10.95 -12.22 -8.80
CA PRO A 281 -12.19 -12.32 -8.02
C PRO A 281 -11.99 -12.14 -6.51
N SER A 282 -10.84 -12.51 -5.99
CA SER A 282 -10.48 -12.37 -4.58
C SER A 282 -10.34 -10.92 -4.14
N LEU A 283 -9.82 -10.03 -4.99
CA LEU A 283 -9.80 -8.59 -4.73
C LEU A 283 -11.22 -8.00 -4.64
N ARG A 284 -12.14 -8.49 -5.50
CA ARG A 284 -13.56 -8.12 -5.42
C ARG A 284 -14.24 -8.63 -4.15
N ALA A 285 -13.91 -9.84 -3.70
CA ALA A 285 -14.37 -10.35 -2.41
C ALA A 285 -13.78 -9.52 -1.25
N LEU A 286 -12.52 -9.12 -1.36
CA LEU A 286 -11.84 -8.29 -0.37
C LEU A 286 -12.46 -6.89 -0.30
N LEU A 287 -12.85 -6.28 -1.42
CA LEU A 287 -13.55 -4.99 -1.45
C LEU A 287 -14.83 -5.00 -0.60
N LYS A 288 -15.52 -6.15 -0.51
CA LYS A 288 -16.73 -6.30 0.32
C LYS A 288 -16.41 -6.50 1.81
N ARG A 289 -15.29 -7.16 2.12
CA ARG A 289 -14.92 -7.54 3.49
C ARG A 289 -14.07 -6.48 4.20
N ASP A 290 -13.12 -5.91 3.48
CA ASP A 290 -12.12 -4.94 3.97
C ASP A 290 -11.75 -3.97 2.82
N PRO A 291 -12.60 -2.95 2.56
CA PRO A 291 -12.40 -2.02 1.44
C PRO A 291 -11.04 -1.28 1.45
N PRO A 292 -10.55 -0.75 2.60
CA PRO A 292 -9.23 -0.10 2.62
C PRO A 292 -8.09 -1.03 2.20
N ARG A 293 -8.12 -2.28 2.66
CA ARG A 293 -7.09 -3.26 2.28
C ARG A 293 -7.21 -3.65 0.81
N ALA A 294 -8.43 -3.87 0.32
CA ALA A 294 -8.66 -4.17 -1.08
C ALA A 294 -8.16 -3.05 -1.99
N TYR A 295 -8.37 -1.79 -1.60
CA TYR A 295 -7.83 -0.63 -2.30
C TYR A 295 -6.31 -0.73 -2.46
N PHE A 296 -5.57 -0.93 -1.36
CA PHE A 296 -4.11 -1.00 -1.41
C PHE A 296 -3.62 -2.20 -2.22
N ALA A 297 -4.25 -3.37 -2.06
CA ALA A 297 -3.94 -4.56 -2.81
C ALA A 297 -4.15 -4.34 -4.32
N SER A 298 -5.29 -3.77 -4.73
CA SER A 298 -5.60 -3.49 -6.13
C SER A 298 -4.62 -2.49 -6.75
N VAL A 299 -4.25 -1.42 -6.05
CA VAL A 299 -3.25 -0.46 -6.53
C VAL A 299 -1.87 -1.10 -6.63
N ALA A 300 -1.48 -1.93 -5.66
CA ALA A 300 -0.19 -2.62 -5.69
C ALA A 300 -0.12 -3.63 -6.85
N TYR A 301 -1.23 -4.33 -7.15
CA TYR A 301 -1.34 -5.18 -8.34
C TYR A 301 -1.25 -4.37 -9.64
N ALA A 302 -1.92 -3.23 -9.73
CA ALA A 302 -1.84 -2.36 -10.90
C ALA A 302 -0.40 -1.85 -11.13
N ILE A 303 0.29 -1.47 -10.06
CA ILE A 303 1.72 -1.11 -10.11
C ILE A 303 2.54 -2.26 -10.66
N LEU A 304 2.36 -3.47 -10.12
CA LEU A 304 3.12 -4.64 -10.56
C LEU A 304 2.83 -4.98 -12.03
N ASP A 305 1.56 -4.91 -12.44
CA ASP A 305 1.13 -5.20 -13.80
C ASP A 305 1.68 -4.17 -14.79
N VAL A 306 1.58 -2.87 -14.51
CA VAL A 306 2.25 -1.82 -15.31
C VAL A 306 3.76 -2.02 -15.34
N ALA A 307 4.39 -2.31 -14.19
CA ALA A 307 5.83 -2.53 -14.12
C ALA A 307 6.30 -3.73 -14.96
N THR A 308 5.47 -4.76 -15.12
CA THR A 308 5.82 -5.98 -15.85
C THR A 308 5.41 -5.96 -17.32
N THR A 309 4.43 -5.13 -17.71
CA THR A 309 3.87 -5.15 -19.06
C THR A 309 4.09 -3.87 -19.86
N ALA A 310 4.23 -2.73 -19.18
CA ALA A 310 4.30 -1.41 -19.81
C ALA A 310 5.67 -0.73 -19.65
N VAL A 311 6.56 -1.23 -18.79
CA VAL A 311 7.92 -0.69 -18.65
C VAL A 311 8.84 -1.30 -19.70
N THR A 312 9.47 -0.43 -20.48
CA THR A 312 10.52 -0.78 -21.46
C THR A 312 11.86 -1.09 -20.78
N PRO A 313 12.79 -1.80 -21.43
CA PRO A 313 14.15 -2.03 -20.90
C PRO A 313 14.91 -0.74 -20.56
N GLU A 314 14.63 0.35 -21.27
CA GLU A 314 15.22 1.67 -21.04
C GLU A 314 14.58 2.44 -19.86
N GLY A 315 13.55 1.86 -19.22
CA GLY A 315 12.84 2.46 -18.09
C GLY A 315 11.76 3.48 -18.48
N SER A 316 11.41 3.57 -19.76
CA SER A 316 10.25 4.34 -20.23
C SER A 316 8.96 3.56 -20.00
N ILE A 317 7.84 4.24 -19.76
CA ILE A 317 6.52 3.63 -19.57
C ILE A 317 5.71 3.78 -20.86
N VAL A 318 5.16 2.70 -21.40
CA VAL A 318 4.27 2.70 -22.55
C VAL A 318 2.83 2.76 -22.06
N GLY A 319 2.11 3.83 -22.43
CA GLY A 319 0.75 4.04 -21.96
C GLY A 319 -0.27 3.25 -22.78
N VAL A 320 -1.54 3.38 -22.42
CA VAL A 320 -2.67 2.68 -23.09
C VAL A 320 -2.73 2.97 -24.60
N LEU A 321 -2.31 4.17 -25.02
CA LEU A 321 -2.27 4.58 -26.43
C LEU A 321 -0.98 4.14 -27.16
N GLY A 322 -0.11 3.36 -26.52
CA GLY A 322 1.14 2.87 -27.10
C GLY A 322 2.28 3.89 -27.16
N GLN A 323 2.05 5.13 -26.74
CA GLN A 323 3.10 6.15 -26.69
C GLN A 323 4.01 5.93 -25.48
N PRO A 324 5.35 5.98 -25.62
CA PRO A 324 6.25 5.93 -24.49
C PRO A 324 6.36 7.30 -23.81
N LEU A 325 6.39 7.31 -22.48
CA LEU A 325 6.78 8.43 -21.63
C LEU A 325 8.17 8.15 -21.07
N THR A 326 9.12 9.06 -21.30
CA THR A 326 10.49 8.95 -20.74
C THR A 326 10.62 9.71 -19.43
N LEU A 327 11.64 9.40 -18.63
CA LEU A 327 11.88 10.10 -17.36
C LEU A 327 12.17 11.60 -17.56
N ALA A 328 12.72 11.98 -18.71
CA ALA A 328 12.99 13.38 -19.06
C ALA A 328 11.68 14.17 -19.28
N ASP A 329 10.70 13.54 -19.91
CA ASP A 329 9.38 14.10 -20.22
C ASP A 329 8.45 14.12 -18.99
N CYS A 330 8.81 13.38 -17.95
CA CYS A 330 8.06 13.30 -16.71
C CYS A 330 8.22 14.60 -15.86
N PRO A 331 7.13 15.19 -15.35
CA PRO A 331 7.17 16.32 -14.43
C PRO A 331 8.07 16.04 -13.23
N LYS A 332 8.81 17.06 -12.76
CA LYS A 332 9.83 16.89 -11.73
C LYS A 332 9.31 16.21 -10.47
N GLU A 333 8.05 16.49 -10.12
CA GLU A 333 7.35 15.99 -8.95
C GLU A 333 7.02 14.48 -9.07
N LEU A 334 6.89 13.96 -10.30
CA LEU A 334 6.57 12.55 -10.57
C LEU A 334 7.78 11.71 -10.99
N ARG A 335 8.92 12.32 -11.28
CA ARG A 335 10.16 11.59 -11.62
C ARG A 335 10.54 10.52 -10.59
N PRO A 336 10.47 10.77 -9.27
CA PRO A 336 10.80 9.72 -8.29
C PRO A 336 9.85 8.52 -8.39
N PHE A 337 8.55 8.77 -8.59
CA PHE A 337 7.56 7.71 -8.79
C PHE A 337 7.85 6.89 -10.05
N MET A 338 8.14 7.58 -11.16
CA MET A 338 8.44 6.93 -12.43
C MET A 338 9.75 6.12 -12.36
N ALA A 339 10.79 6.66 -11.72
CA ALA A 339 12.06 5.97 -11.54
C ALA A 339 11.89 4.69 -10.70
N GLU A 340 11.10 4.74 -9.61
CA GLU A 340 10.82 3.55 -8.81
C GLU A 340 9.96 2.53 -9.57
N LEU A 341 8.97 2.98 -10.35
CA LEU A 341 8.17 2.07 -11.19
C LEU A 341 9.05 1.33 -12.21
N ALA A 342 9.97 2.04 -12.86
CA ALA A 342 10.94 1.45 -13.77
C ALA A 342 11.87 0.45 -13.05
N ALA A 343 12.35 0.81 -11.85
CA ALA A 343 13.20 -0.07 -11.04
C ALA A 343 12.47 -1.33 -10.57
N ILE A 344 11.17 -1.24 -10.24
CA ILE A 344 10.31 -2.39 -9.95
C ILE A 344 10.18 -3.27 -11.19
N GLY A 345 9.98 -2.68 -12.38
CA GLY A 345 9.88 -3.44 -13.64
C GLY A 345 11.15 -4.22 -13.95
N GLN A 346 12.31 -3.57 -13.82
CA GLN A 346 13.61 -4.22 -13.98
C GLN A 346 13.80 -5.38 -12.98
N GLN A 347 13.48 -5.15 -11.71
CA GLN A 347 13.58 -6.19 -10.68
C GLN A 347 12.58 -7.35 -10.94
N ALA A 348 11.37 -7.05 -11.43
CA ALA A 348 10.39 -8.08 -11.78
C ALA A 348 10.92 -8.98 -12.89
N LYS A 349 11.55 -8.39 -13.91
CA LYS A 349 12.16 -9.12 -15.02
C LYS A 349 13.29 -10.03 -14.55
N GLU A 350 14.17 -9.53 -13.68
CA GLU A 350 15.23 -10.33 -13.07
C GLU A 350 14.69 -11.51 -12.27
N VAL A 351 13.63 -11.30 -11.48
CA VAL A 351 12.99 -12.36 -10.70
C VAL A 351 12.36 -13.41 -11.64
N GLU A 352 11.67 -12.97 -12.70
CA GLU A 352 11.07 -13.85 -13.70
C GLU A 352 12.12 -14.68 -14.45
N ASP A 353 13.22 -14.07 -14.88
CA ASP A 353 14.29 -14.75 -15.61
C ASP A 353 14.99 -15.79 -14.73
N GLU A 354 15.25 -15.46 -13.45
CA GLU A 354 15.79 -16.40 -12.48
C GLU A 354 14.80 -17.55 -12.16
N ASP A 355 13.50 -17.27 -12.07
CA ASP A 355 12.45 -18.27 -11.85
C ASP A 355 12.33 -19.21 -13.06
N ASN A 356 12.33 -18.65 -14.28
CA ASN A 356 12.33 -19.41 -15.53
C ASN A 356 13.55 -20.32 -15.65
N LYS A 357 14.73 -19.80 -15.30
CA LYS A 357 15.96 -20.60 -15.27
C LYS A 357 15.84 -21.77 -14.28
N THR A 358 15.38 -21.50 -13.06
CA THR A 358 15.19 -22.53 -12.02
C THR A 358 14.18 -23.59 -12.49
N ALA A 359 13.08 -23.16 -13.09
CA ALA A 359 12.06 -24.06 -13.61
C ALA A 359 12.59 -24.95 -14.75
N MET A 360 13.38 -24.38 -15.68
CA MET A 360 14.05 -25.14 -16.75
C MET A 360 15.04 -26.16 -16.18
N ASP A 361 15.85 -25.78 -15.19
CA ASP A 361 16.84 -26.66 -14.56
C ASP A 361 16.16 -27.81 -13.78
N CYS A 362 15.02 -27.57 -13.12
CA CYS A 362 14.21 -28.62 -12.49
C CYS A 362 13.57 -29.55 -13.53
N ALA A 363 12.97 -28.98 -14.59
CA ALA A 363 12.34 -29.75 -15.66
C ALA A 363 13.33 -30.68 -16.38
N GLN A 364 14.56 -30.20 -16.64
CA GLN A 364 15.64 -31.01 -17.23
C GLN A 364 16.06 -32.19 -16.34
N ARG A 365 15.99 -32.01 -15.02
CA ARG A 365 16.31 -33.06 -14.02
C ARG A 365 15.12 -33.98 -13.73
N GLY A 366 13.94 -33.71 -14.28
CA GLY A 366 12.70 -34.43 -13.95
C GLY A 366 12.22 -34.18 -12.51
N GLU A 367 12.61 -33.06 -11.91
CA GLU A 367 12.18 -32.62 -10.59
C GLU A 367 10.91 -31.77 -10.68
N ASP A 368 10.12 -31.75 -9.61
CA ASP A 368 8.97 -30.86 -9.51
C ASP A 368 9.40 -29.39 -9.56
N ILE A 369 8.71 -28.60 -10.40
CA ILE A 369 8.98 -27.18 -10.55
C ILE A 369 8.38 -26.46 -9.32
N PRO A 370 9.20 -25.77 -8.51
CA PRO A 370 8.69 -25.04 -7.36
C PRO A 370 7.80 -23.85 -7.81
N PRO A 371 6.88 -23.39 -6.96
CA PRO A 371 6.09 -22.19 -7.26
C PRO A 371 7.01 -20.98 -7.45
N SER A 372 6.69 -20.14 -8.44
CA SER A 372 7.52 -18.96 -8.76
C SER A 372 7.51 -17.95 -7.60
N ARG A 373 8.60 -17.17 -7.47
CA ARG A 373 8.65 -16.05 -6.53
C ARG A 373 7.66 -14.97 -6.94
N MET A 374 7.41 -14.77 -8.23
CA MET A 374 6.38 -13.85 -8.69
C MET A 374 4.97 -14.23 -8.20
N ASP A 375 4.63 -15.52 -8.18
CA ASP A 375 3.35 -15.97 -7.62
C ASP A 375 3.27 -15.72 -6.12
N ARG A 376 4.39 -15.88 -5.41
CA ARG A 376 4.47 -15.53 -3.98
C ARG A 376 4.31 -14.03 -3.76
N VAL A 377 4.89 -13.18 -4.61
CA VAL A 377 4.72 -11.71 -4.54
C VAL A 377 3.26 -11.34 -4.74
N ARG A 378 2.60 -11.88 -5.77
CA ARG A 378 1.16 -11.69 -6.01
C ARG A 378 0.32 -12.07 -4.80
N LEU A 379 0.54 -13.27 -4.24
CA LEU A 379 -0.14 -13.72 -3.02
C LEU A 379 0.10 -12.79 -1.83
N MET A 380 1.31 -12.27 -1.64
CA MET A 380 1.60 -11.32 -0.56
C MET A 380 0.93 -9.96 -0.77
N LEU A 381 0.77 -9.49 -2.00
CA LEU A 381 0.04 -8.25 -2.30
C LEU A 381 -1.46 -8.38 -2.03
N GLU A 382 -2.01 -9.57 -2.19
CA GLU A 382 -3.43 -9.87 -1.99
C GLU A 382 -3.76 -10.17 -0.52
N GLU A 383 -3.07 -11.16 0.02
CA GLU A 383 -3.37 -11.78 1.31
C GLU A 383 -2.49 -11.25 2.44
N GLY A 384 -1.61 -10.31 2.11
CA GLY A 384 -0.77 -9.63 3.07
C GLY A 384 0.37 -10.50 3.59
N VAL A 385 1.20 -9.87 4.41
CA VAL A 385 2.40 -10.50 4.96
C VAL A 385 2.00 -11.52 6.04
N GLY A 386 2.61 -12.71 6.00
CA GLY A 386 2.31 -13.80 6.94
C GLY A 386 1.22 -14.78 6.47
N TYR A 387 0.51 -14.50 5.37
CA TYR A 387 -0.41 -15.48 4.77
C TYR A 387 0.33 -16.70 4.21
N ALA A 388 1.45 -16.47 3.53
CA ALA A 388 2.33 -17.54 3.04
C ALA A 388 2.89 -18.40 4.18
N GLN A 389 3.03 -17.80 5.37
CA GLN A 389 3.68 -18.40 6.53
C GLN A 389 2.77 -19.41 7.25
N GLY A 390 1.45 -19.25 7.15
CA GLY A 390 0.49 -20.20 7.71
C GLY A 390 0.41 -21.55 6.97
N ARG A 391 0.95 -21.66 5.75
CA ARG A 391 0.80 -22.86 4.91
C ARG A 391 2.11 -23.59 4.57
N ARG A 392 3.30 -22.97 4.71
CA ARG A 392 4.60 -23.59 4.33
C ARG A 392 5.64 -23.69 5.44
N ASP A 393 5.50 -22.96 6.56
CA ASP A 393 6.45 -23.06 7.68
C ASP A 393 6.37 -24.41 8.40
N ALA A 394 5.34 -25.21 8.14
CA ALA A 394 5.25 -26.58 8.62
C ALA A 394 6.18 -27.55 7.85
N GLU A 395 6.71 -27.19 6.67
CA GLU A 395 7.33 -28.19 5.78
C GLU A 395 8.81 -27.97 5.41
N GLU A 396 9.39 -26.76 5.24
CA GLU A 396 10.69 -26.70 4.50
C GLU A 396 11.83 -25.75 4.91
N GLY A 397 11.72 -24.87 5.92
CA GLY A 397 12.91 -24.14 6.43
C GLY A 397 13.69 -23.26 5.43
N ARG A 398 13.12 -22.89 4.27
CA ARG A 398 13.76 -22.12 3.19
C ARG A 398 13.60 -20.58 3.36
N ARG A 399 14.15 -20.03 4.44
CA ARG A 399 14.09 -18.58 4.75
C ARG A 399 14.83 -17.65 3.78
N SER A 400 15.88 -18.12 3.10
CA SER A 400 16.76 -17.25 2.29
C SER A 400 16.08 -16.68 1.03
N VAL A 401 15.20 -17.46 0.39
CA VAL A 401 14.44 -17.03 -0.80
C VAL A 401 13.25 -16.14 -0.39
N GLU A 402 12.76 -16.29 0.83
CA GLU A 402 11.64 -15.53 1.38
C GLU A 402 11.96 -14.05 1.54
N GLY A 403 13.15 -13.73 2.05
CA GLY A 403 13.56 -12.34 2.23
C GLY A 403 13.57 -11.52 0.94
N ARG A 404 13.94 -12.13 -0.22
CA ARG A 404 13.93 -11.42 -1.52
C ARG A 404 12.51 -11.12 -2.00
N ALA A 405 11.59 -12.08 -1.87
CA ALA A 405 10.19 -11.88 -2.27
C ALA A 405 9.52 -10.84 -1.36
N VAL A 406 9.73 -10.91 -0.04
CA VAL A 406 9.20 -9.93 0.91
C VAL A 406 9.75 -8.53 0.63
N ALA A 407 11.07 -8.39 0.41
CA ALA A 407 11.68 -7.11 0.08
C ALA A 407 11.10 -6.53 -1.23
N PHE A 408 10.86 -7.36 -2.24
CA PHE A 408 10.28 -6.91 -3.50
C PHE A 408 8.82 -6.47 -3.34
N THR A 409 8.00 -7.26 -2.65
CA THR A 409 6.62 -6.90 -2.27
C THR A 409 6.59 -5.57 -1.49
N ASN A 410 7.53 -5.36 -0.56
CA ASN A 410 7.62 -4.13 0.20
C ASN A 410 7.87 -2.90 -0.68
N ARG A 411 8.68 -3.02 -1.74
CA ARG A 411 8.92 -1.90 -2.69
C ARG A 411 7.62 -1.52 -3.41
N ILE A 412 6.87 -2.51 -3.90
CA ILE A 412 5.59 -2.31 -4.59
C ILE A 412 4.58 -1.65 -3.64
N ASN A 413 4.43 -2.19 -2.42
CA ASN A 413 3.52 -1.64 -1.42
C ASN A 413 3.93 -0.23 -0.95
N ALA A 414 5.23 0.04 -0.83
CA ALA A 414 5.73 1.37 -0.50
C ALA A 414 5.40 2.39 -1.61
N LEU A 415 5.54 2.00 -2.89
CA LEU A 415 5.14 2.84 -4.01
C LEU A 415 3.63 3.11 -4.01
N SER A 416 2.81 2.08 -3.72
CA SER A 416 1.35 2.20 -3.56
C SER A 416 0.96 3.19 -2.45
N LEU A 417 1.61 3.11 -1.27
CA LEU A 417 1.43 4.08 -0.20
C LEU A 417 1.84 5.50 -0.63
N GLY A 418 2.98 5.62 -1.33
CA GLY A 418 3.48 6.88 -1.86
C GLY A 418 2.51 7.58 -2.83
N MET A 419 1.78 6.82 -3.65
CA MET A 419 0.80 7.37 -4.59
C MET A 419 -0.28 8.20 -3.90
N THR A 420 -0.71 7.81 -2.70
CA THR A 420 -1.77 8.53 -1.97
C THR A 420 -1.38 9.94 -1.53
N ARG A 421 -0.07 10.26 -1.56
CA ARG A 421 0.47 11.59 -1.26
C ARG A 421 0.52 12.52 -2.46
N LEU A 422 0.58 11.94 -3.65
CA LEU A 422 0.58 12.72 -4.88
C LEU A 422 -0.82 13.32 -5.07
N LYS A 423 -0.92 14.64 -4.94
CA LYS A 423 -2.18 15.39 -5.11
C LYS A 423 -2.93 14.95 -6.37
N ALA A 424 -2.17 14.71 -7.43
CA ALA A 424 -2.68 14.23 -8.70
C ALA A 424 -3.51 12.93 -8.58
N PHE A 425 -3.02 11.93 -7.86
CA PHE A 425 -3.74 10.66 -7.71
C PHE A 425 -4.84 10.76 -6.67
N ARG A 426 -4.58 11.53 -5.62
CA ARG A 426 -5.51 11.75 -4.50
C ARG A 426 -6.87 12.26 -4.93
N GLU A 427 -6.91 13.25 -5.82
CA GLU A 427 -8.15 13.95 -6.19
C GLU A 427 -9.14 13.08 -6.99
N ARG A 428 -8.66 12.09 -7.76
CA ARG A 428 -9.51 11.20 -8.58
C ARG A 428 -9.68 9.80 -7.98
N GLN A 429 -9.03 9.54 -6.85
CA GLN A 429 -9.00 8.22 -6.22
C GLN A 429 -10.39 7.73 -5.82
N GLU A 430 -11.21 8.60 -5.21
CA GLU A 430 -12.57 8.27 -4.76
C GLU A 430 -13.49 7.94 -5.95
N ASP A 431 -13.43 8.75 -7.01
CA ASP A 431 -14.26 8.58 -8.20
C ASP A 431 -13.95 7.25 -8.92
N VAL A 432 -12.66 6.95 -9.12
CA VAL A 432 -12.22 5.74 -9.80
C VAL A 432 -12.69 4.50 -9.04
N PHE A 433 -12.47 4.43 -7.73
CA PHE A 433 -12.91 3.27 -6.97
C PHE A 433 -14.42 3.16 -6.84
N LYS A 434 -15.15 4.28 -6.79
CA LYS A 434 -16.61 4.25 -6.83
C LYS A 434 -17.13 3.66 -8.15
N VAL A 435 -16.52 4.02 -9.28
CA VAL A 435 -16.84 3.43 -10.59
C VAL A 435 -16.49 1.95 -10.60
N LEU A 436 -15.26 1.60 -10.21
CA LEU A 436 -14.77 0.22 -10.26
C LEU A 436 -15.51 -0.72 -9.29
N ALA A 437 -15.95 -0.22 -8.13
CA ALA A 437 -16.78 -0.98 -7.19
C ALA A 437 -18.16 -1.33 -7.77
N GLY A 438 -18.67 -0.52 -8.72
CA GLY A 438 -19.90 -0.81 -9.46
C GLY A 438 -19.70 -1.81 -10.60
N ILE A 439 -18.47 -2.04 -11.05
CA ILE A 439 -18.14 -3.02 -12.10
C ILE A 439 -18.01 -4.40 -11.44
N GLY A 440 -19.12 -5.13 -11.38
CA GLY A 440 -19.17 -6.50 -10.86
C GLY A 440 -20.12 -6.73 -9.67
N SER A 441 -20.98 -5.75 -9.36
CA SER A 441 -22.17 -5.92 -8.52
C SER A 441 -23.29 -6.66 -9.25
#